data_AF-X1RSL7-F1
#
_entry.id   AF-X1RSL7-F1
#
_cell.length_a   1.000
_cell.length_b   1.000
_cell.length_c   1.000
_cell.angle_alpha   90.00
_cell.angle_beta   90.00
_cell.angle_gamma   90.00
#
_symmetry.space_group_name_H-M   'P 1'
#
loop_
_entity.id
_entity.type
_entity.pdbx_description
1 polymer ?
#
loop_
_entity_poly.entity_id
_entity_poly.type
_entity_poly.pdbx_seq_one_letter_code
_entity_poly.pdbx_strand_id
1 'polypeptide(L)' 'MEQWWFEKKAEPVKTWTTAQTLGFIKAELITKTRGIKELREIGYDAEHINVYMESME' A
#
# COMPACT_ATOMS: atom_id res chain seq x y z
N MET A 1 -1.76 -17.22 -38.56
CA MET A 1 -2.34 -16.27 -37.59
C MET A 1 -1.43 -16.35 -36.37
N GLU A 2 -0.50 -15.42 -36.24
CA GLU A 2 0.50 -15.46 -35.17
C GLU A 2 -0.16 -14.99 -33.86
N GLN A 3 -0.34 -15.92 -32.92
CA GLN A 3 -0.75 -15.55 -31.57
C GLN A 3 0.41 -14.84 -30.89
N TRP A 4 0.22 -13.55 -30.58
CA TRP A 4 1.15 -12.83 -29.73
C TRP A 4 1.11 -13.43 -28.32
N TRP A 5 2.24 -13.95 -27.86
CA TRP A 5 2.42 -14.46 -26.51
C TRP A 5 2.54 -13.28 -25.54
N PHE A 6 1.43 -12.87 -24.93
CA PHE A 6 1.46 -11.89 -23.84
C PHE A 6 1.68 -12.64 -22.53
N GLU A 7 2.89 -12.52 -21.98
CA GLU A 7 3.15 -12.98 -20.63
C GLU A 7 2.29 -12.14 -19.67
N LYS A 8 1.30 -12.77 -19.02
CA LYS A 8 0.55 -12.12 -17.93
C LYS A 8 1.54 -11.81 -16.80
N LYS A 9 2.16 -10.63 -16.84
CA LYS A 9 2.80 -10.07 -15.65
C LYS A 9 1.75 -10.04 -14.55
N ALA A 10 2.14 -10.50 -13.36
CA ALA A 10 1.25 -10.59 -12.20
C ALA A 10 0.41 -9.32 -12.09
N GLU A 11 -0.91 -9.49 -12.02
CA GLU A 11 -1.83 -8.36 -11.88
C GLU A 11 -1.42 -7.56 -10.64
N PRO A 12 -1.24 -6.23 -10.75
CA PRO A 12 -0.84 -5.43 -9.61
C PRO A 12 -1.86 -5.63 -8.50
N VAL A 13 -1.38 -5.94 -7.29
CA VAL A 13 -2.25 -6.09 -6.13
C VAL A 13 -3.04 -4.79 -5.99
N LYS A 14 -4.37 -4.90 -5.92
CA LYS A 14 -5.22 -3.73 -5.72
C LYS A 14 -4.97 -3.18 -4.32
N THR A 15 -4.23 -2.08 -4.24
CA THR A 15 -3.98 -1.38 -2.97
C THR A 15 -5.08 -0.37 -2.66
N TRP A 16 -5.19 0.01 -1.39
CA TRP A 16 -5.96 1.18 -0.97
C TRP A 16 -5.25 2.48 -1.34
N THR A 17 -5.97 3.60 -1.28
CA THR A 17 -5.34 4.92 -1.36
C THR A 17 -4.61 5.24 -0.04
N THR A 18 -3.62 6.13 -0.08
CA THR A 18 -2.92 6.62 1.13
C THR A 18 -3.90 7.08 2.21
N ALA A 19 -4.90 7.88 1.82
CA ALA A 19 -5.90 8.40 2.75
C ALA A 19 -6.74 7.29 3.41
N GLN A 20 -7.15 6.28 2.65
CA GLN A 20 -7.86 5.11 3.19
C GLN A 20 -6.97 4.32 4.15
N THR A 21 -5.72 4.02 3.76
CA THR A 21 -4.79 3.27 4.60
C THR A 21 -4.54 3.99 5.93
N LEU A 22 -4.25 5.29 5.89
CA LEU A 22 -4.06 6.08 7.12
C LEU A 22 -5.34 6.18 7.94
N GLY A 23 -6.50 6.35 7.30
CA GLY A 23 -7.80 6.33 7.98
C GLY A 23 -8.07 5.01 8.70
N PHE A 24 -7.76 3.87 8.07
CA PHE A 24 -7.94 2.54 8.66
C PHE A 24 -6.98 2.27 9.82
N ILE A 25 -5.73 2.75 9.73
CA ILE A 25 -4.78 2.68 10.86
C ILE A 25 -5.30 3.50 12.04
N LYS A 26 -5.73 4.75 11.78
CA LYS A 26 -6.23 5.66 12.83
C LYS A 26 -7.49 5.14 13.51
N ALA A 27 -8.37 4.50 12.75
CA ALA A 27 -9.59 3.89 13.24
C ALA A 27 -9.40 2.48 13.83
N GLU A 28 -8.14 1.99 13.92
CA GLU A 28 -7.79 0.65 14.40
C GLU A 28 -8.50 -0.50 13.65
N LEU A 29 -8.95 -0.26 12.42
CA LEU A 29 -9.57 -1.25 11.54
C LEU A 29 -8.54 -2.21 10.94
N ILE A 30 -7.28 -1.78 10.88
CA ILE A 30 -6.13 -2.58 10.49
C ILE A 30 -4.97 -2.35 11.47
N THR A 31 -4.05 -3.31 11.55
CA THR A 31 -2.83 -3.13 12.35
C THR A 31 -1.87 -2.13 11.70
N LYS A 32 -1.10 -1.41 12.53
CA LYS A 32 -0.03 -0.50 12.05
C LYS A 32 0.91 -1.22 11.06
N THR A 33 1.34 -2.43 11.37
CA THR A 33 2.20 -3.25 10.51
C THR A 33 1.58 -3.53 9.14
N ARG A 34 0.27 -3.82 9.08
CA ARG A 34 -0.45 -4.02 7.81
C ARG A 34 -0.51 -2.74 6.99
N GLY A 35 -0.78 -1.61 7.65
CA GLY A 35 -0.80 -0.30 7.02
C GLY A 35 0.56 0.13 6.47
N ILE A 36 1.64 -0.12 7.21
CA ILE A 36 3.02 0.11 6.75
C ILE A 36 3.34 -0.71 5.50
N LYS A 37 2.95 -1.99 5.48
CA LYS A 37 3.13 -2.84 4.30
C LYS A 37 2.38 -2.29 3.09
N GLU A 38 1.13 -1.85 3.28
CA GLU A 38 0.32 -1.26 2.22
C GLU A 38 0.98 0.02 1.66
N LEU A 39 1.48 0.91 2.53
CA LEU A 39 2.15 2.14 2.10
C LEU A 39 3.43 1.84 1.29
N ARG A 40 4.18 0.79 1.65
CA ARG A 40 5.32 0.33 0.85
C ARG A 40 4.90 -0.20 -0.53
N GLU A 41 3.80 -0.95 -0.59
CA GLU A 41 3.24 -1.48 -1.84
C GLU A 41 2.68 -0.36 -2.74
N ILE A 42 2.18 0.73 -2.16
CA ILE A 42 1.79 1.96 -2.87
C ILE A 42 3.01 2.74 -3.39
N GLY A 43 4.20 2.51 -2.83
CA GLY A 43 5.46 3.09 -3.28
C GLY A 43 6.11 4.12 -2.35
N TYR A 44 5.64 4.23 -1.10
CA TYR A 44 6.30 5.09 -0.11
C TYR A 44 7.57 4.46 0.44
N ASP A 45 8.59 5.31 0.66
CA ASP A 45 9.80 4.93 1.37
C ASP A 45 9.59 4.93 2.91
N ALA A 46 10.64 4.52 3.62
CA ALA A 46 10.61 4.46 5.08
C ALA A 46 10.46 5.83 5.75
N GLU A 47 11.00 6.90 5.15
CA GLU A 47 10.96 8.24 5.72
C GLU A 47 9.53 8.77 5.73
N HIS A 48 8.83 8.72 4.59
CA HIS A 48 7.44 9.14 4.48
C HIS A 48 6.52 8.33 5.41
N ILE A 49 6.75 7.01 5.47
CA ILE A 49 5.97 6.15 6.35
C ILE A 49 6.18 6.54 7.81
N ASN A 50 7.42 6.78 8.23
CA ASN A 50 7.73 7.16 9.62
C ASN A 50 7.06 8.49 9.98
N VAL A 51 7.13 9.50 9.11
CA VAL A 51 6.43 10.79 9.34
C VAL A 51 4.93 10.58 9.53
N TYR A 52 4.29 9.73 8.72
CA TYR A 52 2.87 9.42 8.93
C TYR A 52 2.61 8.68 10.24
N MET A 53 3.45 7.71 10.61
CA MET A 53 3.26 6.96 11.85
C MET A 53 3.45 7.84 13.10
N GLU A 54 4.45 8.72 13.11
CA GLU A 54 4.69 9.69 14.19
C GLU A 54 3.55 10.70 14.31
N SER A 55 2.95 11.13 13.19
CA SER A 55 1.80 12.06 13.23
C SER A 55 0.50 11.48 13.81
N MET A 56 0.46 10.16 14.02
CA MET A 56 -0.69 9.44 14.56
C MET A 56 -0.56 9.14 16.06
N GLU A 57 0.61 9.38 16.65
CA GLU A 57 0.83 9.35 18.11
C GLU A 57 0.41 10.68 18.76
#